data_AF-A0A2G4JE22-F1
#
_entry.id   AF-A0A2G4JE22-F1
#
_cell.length_a   1.000
_cell.length_b   1.000
_cell.length_c   1.000
_cell.angle_alpha   90.00
_cell.angle_beta   90.00
_cell.angle_gamma   90.00
#
_symmetry.space_group_name_H-M   'P 1'
#
loop_
_entity.id
_entity.type
_entity.pdbx_description
1 polymer ?
#
loop_
_entity_poly.entity_id
_entity_poly.type
_entity_poly.pdbx_seq_one_letter_code
_entity_poly.pdbx_strand_id
1 'polypeptide(L)'
;MEEIQKNQDTVNKSQDTVIYIRYDPVMTMAIDLLPILGNKKKVILRAVGNSIPNAVAVANIITEKMLHGNSKVEKITLDTEAAAGIGSMTSNIEIILVKT
;
A
#
# COMPACT_ATOMS: atom_id res chain seq x y z
N MET A 1 -26.06 -33.04 -13.25
CA MET A 1 -25.91 -31.70 -12.66
C MET A 1 -24.51 -31.66 -12.08
N GLU A 2 -23.70 -30.75 -12.59
CA GLU A 2 -22.24 -30.72 -12.44
C GLU A 2 -21.80 -30.43 -11.00
N GLU A 3 -20.82 -31.21 -10.55
CA GLU A 3 -19.98 -30.90 -9.39
C GLU A 3 -19.13 -29.67 -9.68
N ILE A 4 -19.19 -28.65 -8.80
CA ILE A 4 -18.19 -27.58 -8.80
C ILE A 4 -17.26 -27.82 -7.62
N GLN A 5 -16.13 -28.46 -7.95
CA GLN A 5 -14.96 -28.64 -7.12
C GLN A 5 -14.03 -27.42 -7.27
N LYS A 6 -13.53 -26.93 -6.12
CA LYS A 6 -12.29 -26.14 -5.90
C LYS A 6 -12.22 -24.73 -6.48
N ASN A 7 -12.05 -23.76 -5.58
CA ASN A 7 -10.71 -23.21 -5.34
C ASN A 7 -10.54 -22.89 -3.86
N GLN A 8 -9.75 -23.76 -3.20
CA GLN A 8 -9.11 -23.48 -1.94
C GLN A 8 -7.85 -22.66 -2.25
N ASP A 9 -7.94 -21.34 -2.14
CA ASP A 9 -6.76 -20.49 -1.97
C ASP A 9 -6.64 -20.14 -0.48
N THR A 10 -6.23 -21.10 0.33
CA THR A 10 -5.79 -20.87 1.70
C THR A 10 -4.32 -21.22 1.85
N VAL A 11 -3.39 -20.44 1.29
CA VAL A 11 -1.97 -20.40 1.70
C VAL A 11 -1.39 -19.07 1.17
N ASN A 12 -1.23 -17.98 1.91
CA ASN A 12 -0.30 -17.78 3.02
C ASN A 12 -0.68 -16.41 3.63
N LYS A 13 -1.30 -16.36 4.81
CA LYS A 13 -1.56 -15.10 5.50
C LYS A 13 -0.25 -14.62 6.13
N SER A 14 0.71 -14.17 5.32
CA SER A 14 1.62 -13.13 5.81
C SER A 14 0.71 -11.99 6.27
N GLN A 15 0.83 -11.58 7.53
CA GLN A 15 0.13 -10.42 8.07
C GLN A 15 0.69 -9.18 7.38
N ASP A 16 0.29 -8.95 6.14
CA ASP A 16 0.72 -7.81 5.35
C ASP A 16 0.33 -6.55 6.12
N THR A 17 1.34 -5.72 6.44
CA THR A 17 1.13 -4.52 7.24
C THR A 17 0.62 -3.42 6.32
N VAL A 18 -0.68 -3.14 6.42
CA VAL A 18 -1.36 -2.11 5.63
C VAL A 18 -1.39 -0.80 6.38
N ILE A 19 -0.97 0.28 5.72
CA ILE A 19 -0.95 1.65 6.24
C ILE A 19 -1.80 2.52 5.34
N TYR A 20 -2.73 3.27 5.94
CA TYR A 20 -3.56 4.23 5.22
C TYR A 20 -2.91 5.60 5.24
N ILE A 21 -2.52 6.09 4.07
CA ILE A 21 -1.99 7.43 3.88
C ILE A 21 -3.15 8.41 3.73
N ARG A 22 -3.14 9.48 4.53
CA ARG A 22 -4.16 10.54 4.51
C ARG A 22 -3.49 11.89 4.26
N TYR A 23 -3.88 12.91 5.00
CA TYR A 23 -3.41 14.29 4.87
C TYR A 23 -2.39 14.68 5.95
N ASP A 24 -1.86 13.69 6.66
CA ASP A 24 -0.78 13.91 7.62
C ASP A 24 0.49 14.38 6.88
N PRO A 25 1.35 15.19 7.52
CA PRO A 25 2.59 15.66 6.89
C PRO A 25 3.44 14.49 6.37
N VAL A 26 3.79 14.54 5.10
CA VAL A 26 4.49 13.46 4.37
C VAL A 26 5.76 13.01 5.10
N MET A 27 6.54 13.96 5.63
CA MET A 27 7.79 13.64 6.34
C MET A 27 7.55 12.89 7.65
N THR A 28 6.51 13.26 8.41
CA THR A 28 6.14 12.55 9.64
C THR A 28 5.75 11.11 9.32
N MET A 29 4.88 10.93 8.31
CA MET A 29 4.49 9.61 7.84
C MET A 29 5.69 8.76 7.39
N ALA A 30 6.63 9.34 6.65
CA ALA A 30 7.82 8.63 6.20
C ALA A 30 8.67 8.13 7.38
N ILE A 31 8.91 8.98 8.38
CA ILE A 31 9.69 8.64 9.59
C ILE A 31 9.02 7.52 10.39
N ASP A 32 7.71 7.63 10.62
CA ASP A 32 6.93 6.66 11.41
C ASP A 32 6.93 5.26 10.75
N LEU A 33 7.05 5.19 9.42
CA LEU A 33 7.05 3.95 8.66
C LEU A 33 8.40 3.23 8.61
N LEU A 34 9.51 3.92 8.86
CA LEU A 34 10.85 3.32 8.85
C LEU A 34 10.98 2.10 9.77
N PRO A 35 10.63 2.17 11.08
CA PRO A 35 10.75 1.00 11.95
C PRO A 35 9.79 -0.13 11.54
N ILE A 36 8.63 0.21 10.98
CA ILE A 36 7.64 -0.78 10.53
C ILE A 36 8.20 -1.56 9.33
N LEU A 37 8.68 -0.87 8.29
CA LEU A 37 9.30 -1.50 7.14
C LEU A 37 10.57 -2.27 7.53
N GLY A 38 11.35 -1.73 8.47
CA GLY A 38 12.52 -2.39 9.02
C GLY A 38 12.22 -3.75 9.66
N ASN A 39 11.16 -3.83 10.45
CA ASN A 39 10.78 -5.03 11.20
C ASN A 39 9.97 -6.03 10.36
N LYS A 40 9.02 -5.53 9.56
CA LYS A 40 8.07 -6.35 8.79
C LYS A 40 8.62 -6.76 7.43
N LYS A 41 9.67 -6.09 6.94
CA LYS A 41 10.29 -6.26 5.61
C LYS A 41 9.38 -5.99 4.42
N LYS A 42 8.06 -5.91 4.61
CA LYS A 42 7.04 -5.57 3.61
C LYS A 42 5.97 -4.71 4.26
N VAL A 43 5.57 -3.64 3.58
CA VAL A 43 4.48 -2.73 3.98
C VAL A 43 3.66 -2.36 2.74
N ILE A 44 2.34 -2.24 2.90
CA ILE A 44 1.43 -1.81 1.83
C ILE A 44 0.89 -0.43 2.21
N LEU A 45 1.18 0.59 1.40
CA LEU A 45 0.60 1.92 1.53
C LEU A 45 -0.69 1.99 0.72
N ARG A 46 -1.80 2.39 1.34
CA ARG A 46 -3.09 2.60 0.68
C ARG A 46 -3.51 4.06 0.77
N ALA A 47 -4.01 4.62 -0.32
CA ALA A 47 -4.57 5.97 -0.34
C ALA A 47 -5.72 6.10 -1.32
N VAL A 48 -6.57 7.10 -1.12
CA VAL A 48 -7.76 7.37 -1.95
C VAL A 48 -7.84 8.85 -2.33
N GLY A 49 -8.33 9.12 -3.54
CA GLY A 49 -8.55 10.47 -4.06
C GLY A 49 -7.35 11.39 -3.86
N ASN A 50 -7.56 12.55 -3.23
CA ASN A 50 -6.53 13.58 -3.07
C ASN A 50 -5.37 13.21 -2.14
N SER A 51 -5.44 12.06 -1.45
CA SER A 51 -4.32 11.55 -0.64
C SER A 51 -3.33 10.68 -1.43
N ILE A 52 -3.65 10.32 -2.68
CA ILE A 52 -2.78 9.53 -3.56
C ILE A 52 -1.39 10.17 -3.74
N PRO A 53 -1.26 11.48 -4.03
CA PRO A 53 0.06 12.11 -4.15
C PRO A 53 0.90 11.99 -2.87
N ASN A 54 0.27 12.01 -1.69
CA ASN A 54 0.98 11.83 -0.43
C ASN A 54 1.55 10.42 -0.31
N ALA A 55 0.81 9.39 -0.72
CA ALA A 55 1.31 8.01 -0.69
C ALA A 55 2.52 7.82 -1.60
N VAL A 56 2.48 8.41 -2.80
CA VAL A 56 3.61 8.41 -3.73
C VAL A 56 4.81 9.15 -3.14
N ALA A 57 4.58 10.32 -2.52
CA ALA A 57 5.65 11.09 -1.89
C ALA A 57 6.30 10.34 -0.72
N VAL A 58 5.50 9.72 0.16
CA VAL A 58 6.00 8.89 1.27
C VAL A 58 6.81 7.72 0.74
N ALA A 59 6.30 6.98 -0.25
CA ALA A 59 7.01 5.87 -0.87
C ALA A 59 8.37 6.32 -1.42
N ASN A 60 8.40 7.41 -2.20
CA ASN A 60 9.62 7.94 -2.81
C ASN A 60 10.63 8.43 -1.76
N ILE A 61 10.18 9.08 -0.69
CA ILE A 61 11.09 9.52 0.37
C ILE A 61 11.74 8.32 1.05
N ILE A 62 10.95 7.26 1.31
CA ILE A 62 11.49 6.05 1.93
C ILE A 62 12.48 5.36 0.98
N THR A 63 12.11 5.07 -0.27
CA THR A 63 12.92 4.25 -1.17
C THR A 63 14.07 5.01 -1.83
N GLU A 64 13.90 6.30 -2.12
CA GLU A 64 14.91 7.09 -2.85
C GLU A 64 15.78 7.96 -1.94
N LYS A 65 15.37 8.22 -0.70
CA LYS A 65 16.12 9.09 0.23
C LYS A 65 16.54 8.37 1.51
N MET A 66 15.60 7.83 2.30
CA MET A 66 15.90 7.34 3.65
C MET A 66 16.52 5.94 3.68
N LEU A 67 16.00 5.02 2.85
CA LEU A 67 16.44 3.63 2.74
C LEU A 67 16.90 3.32 1.31
N HIS A 68 17.58 4.28 0.70
CA HIS A 68 18.13 4.15 -0.65
C HIS A 68 19.05 2.93 -0.75
N GLY A 69 18.84 2.11 -1.78
CA GLY A 69 19.55 0.84 -2.00
C GLY A 69 19.17 -0.31 -1.05
N ASN A 70 18.43 -0.04 0.03
CA ASN A 70 18.01 -1.03 1.02
C ASN A 70 16.48 -1.24 1.04
N SER A 71 15.76 -0.60 0.13
CA SER A 71 14.33 -0.79 -0.06
C SER A 71 13.94 -0.48 -1.49
N LYS A 72 12.79 -0.99 -1.93
CA LYS A 72 12.23 -0.74 -3.25
C LYS A 72 10.71 -0.77 -3.23
N VAL A 73 10.11 -0.12 -4.22
CA VAL A 73 8.71 -0.33 -4.58
C VAL A 73 8.63 -1.65 -5.35
N GLU A 74 7.90 -2.63 -4.82
CA GLU A 74 7.70 -3.93 -5.46
C GLU A 74 6.57 -3.87 -6.49
N LYS A 75 5.45 -3.25 -6.13
CA LYS A 75 4.25 -3.18 -6.98
C LYS A 75 3.45 -1.93 -6.66
N ILE A 76 2.87 -1.35 -7.70
CA ILE A 76 1.84 -0.31 -7.59
C ILE A 76 0.57 -0.85 -8.25
N THR A 77 -0.56 -0.73 -7.57
CA THR A 77 -1.88 -1.04 -8.11
C THR A 77 -2.74 0.21 -8.02
N LEU A 78 -3.40 0.58 -9.12
CA LEU A 78 -4.32 1.70 -9.19
C LEU A 78 -5.69 1.14 -9.55
N ASP A 79 -6.71 1.49 -8.78
CA ASP A 79 -8.08 1.06 -9.03
C ASP A 79 -9.04 2.19 -8.66
N THR A 80 -10.34 1.90 -8.68
CA THR A 80 -11.39 2.83 -8.33
C THR A 80 -12.44 2.12 -7.48
N GLU A 81 -12.71 2.67 -6.31
CA GLU A 81 -13.81 2.21 -5.47
C GLU A 81 -15.08 3.01 -5.80
N ALA A 82 -16.15 2.28 -6.12
CA ALA A 82 -17.48 2.86 -6.21
C ALA A 82 -18.00 3.12 -4.79
N ALA A 83 -18.22 4.38 -4.42
CA ALA A 83 -18.90 4.68 -3.16
C ALA A 83 -20.36 4.19 -3.24
N ALA A 84 -20.88 3.64 -2.15
CA ALA A 84 -22.28 3.23 -2.07
C ALA A 84 -23.20 4.46 -2.22
N GLY A 85 -23.84 4.62 -3.38
CA GLY A 85 -24.73 5.75 -3.68
C GLY A 85 -24.64 6.25 -5.12
N ILE A 86 -24.83 7.57 -5.29
CA ILE A 86 -24.95 8.26 -6.59
C ILE A 86 -23.57 8.35 -7.27
N GLY A 87 -23.09 7.25 -7.85
CA GLY A 87 -22.10 7.24 -8.94
C GLY A 87 -20.72 7.87 -8.67
N SER A 88 -20.34 8.19 -7.43
CA SER A 88 -19.01 8.76 -7.16
C SER A 88 -17.95 7.66 -7.16
N MET A 89 -17.21 7.59 -8.26
CA MET A 89 -16.03 6.78 -8.44
C MET A 89 -14.83 7.48 -7.80
N THR A 90 -14.24 6.90 -6.76
CA THR A 90 -13.05 7.45 -6.09
C THR A 90 -11.85 6.58 -6.40
N SER A 91 -10.84 7.13 -7.05
CA SER A 91 -9.59 6.40 -7.32
C SER A 91 -8.91 6.01 -6.01
N ASN A 92 -8.33 4.82 -5.98
CA ASN A 92 -7.49 4.33 -4.90
C ASN A 92 -6.13 3.87 -5.44
N ILE A 93 -5.13 3.80 -4.57
CA ILE A 93 -3.81 3.26 -4.90
C ILE A 93 -3.34 2.34 -3.79
N GLU A 94 -2.66 1.27 -4.18
CA GLU A 94 -1.86 0.43 -3.30
C GLU A 94 -0.40 0.43 -3.75
N ILE A 95 0.53 0.73 -2.85
CA ILE A 95 1.98 0.71 -3.10
C ILE A 95 2.60 -0.29 -2.15
N ILE A 96 3.19 -1.35 -2.68
CA ILE A 96 3.91 -2.35 -1.89
C ILE A 96 5.38 -1.94 -1.80
N LEU A 97 5.84 -1.69 -0.59
CA LEU A 97 7.24 -1.42 -0.27
C LEU A 97 7.86 -2.67 0.35
N VAL A 98 9.06 -3.02 -0.11
CA VAL A 98 9.86 -4.11 0.45
C VAL A 98 11.24 -3.64 0.84
N LYS A 99 11.75 -4.14 1.97
CA LYS A 99 13.14 -3.98 2.38
C LYS A 99 13.97 -5.06 1.70
N THR A 100 15.06 -4.67 1.05
CA THR A 100 16.01 -5.56 0.37
C THR A 100 17.16 -5.98 1.27
#